data_AF-A0A7S2P1I4-F1
#
_entry.id   AF-A0A7S2P1I4-F1
#
_cell.length_a   1.000
_cell.length_b   1.000
_cell.length_c   1.000
_cell.angle_alpha   90.00
_cell.angle_beta   90.00
_cell.angle_gamma   90.00
#
_symmetry.space_group_name_H-M   'P 1'
#
loop_
_entity.id
_entity.type
_entity.pdbx_description
1 polymer ?
#
loop_
_entity_poly.entity_id
_entity_poly.type
_entity_poly.pdbx_seq_one_letter_code
_entity_poly.pdbx_strand_id
1 'polypeptide(L)'
;QMMMVIIVFAVVTSLTFVAAMWQLVRVSRQFKSRFTVPVEALIKVVSRGEACGYSEDVPTLKFAVARELGVVSSNFQRLFVGLRFGNARYHGGDKLKELTALRGARELMEETGNKRGMGVCLSNLGNFSRANAKNAKVRAQLMEEERDAVALLTRAVANASELAFGPAAAADGASGFNAEAIVECSKPGAVSAGAEVTADTVGQRLFGLALAQHDAGMAQQALRSLDTALRVHAATGAWASLARMA
;
A
#
# COMPACT_ATOMS: atom_id res chain seq x y z
N GLN A 1 77.71 11.51 6.48
CA GLN A 1 76.76 11.06 5.42
C GLN A 1 75.78 10.00 5.93
N MET A 2 76.21 8.92 6.59
CA MET A 2 75.31 7.85 7.10
C MET A 2 74.19 8.35 8.04
N MET A 3 74.51 9.24 9.00
CA MET A 3 73.52 9.80 9.93
C MET A 3 72.40 10.59 9.22
N MET A 4 72.73 11.31 8.13
CA MET A 4 71.75 12.07 7.37
C MET A 4 70.77 11.16 6.61
N VAL A 5 71.25 10.02 6.09
CA VAL A 5 70.40 9.03 5.39
C VAL A 5 69.40 8.40 6.36
N ILE A 6 69.83 8.06 7.58
CA ILE A 6 68.94 7.47 8.59
C ILE A 6 67.83 8.46 8.99
N ILE A 7 68.17 9.73 9.18
CA ILE A 7 67.18 10.77 9.54
C ILE A 7 66.15 10.94 8.41
N VAL A 8 66.60 11.04 7.16
CA VAL A 8 65.69 11.17 6.01
C VAL A 8 64.76 9.96 5.92
N PHE A 9 65.27 8.75 6.10
CA PHE A 9 64.46 7.54 6.07
C PHE A 9 63.41 7.50 7.19
N ALA A 10 63.79 7.87 8.42
CA ALA A 10 62.87 7.95 9.56
C ALA A 10 61.75 8.99 9.34
N VAL A 11 62.08 10.14 8.75
CA VAL A 11 61.09 11.18 8.42
C VAL A 11 60.12 10.69 7.34
N VAL A 12 60.62 10.09 6.25
CA VAL A 12 59.78 9.59 5.16
C VAL A 12 58.82 8.51 5.66
N THR A 13 59.33 7.53 6.42
CA THR A 13 58.49 6.45 6.99
C THR A 13 57.45 6.96 7.97
N SER A 14 57.79 7.97 8.78
CA SER A 14 56.82 8.61 9.68
C SER A 14 55.73 9.35 8.91
N LEU A 15 56.09 10.09 7.85
CA LEU A 15 55.13 10.80 7.00
C LEU A 15 54.20 9.86 6.25
N THR A 16 54.72 8.75 5.70
CA THR A 16 53.89 7.74 5.02
C THR A 16 52.93 7.06 5.99
N PHE A 17 53.38 6.77 7.23
CA PHE A 17 52.52 6.23 8.27
C PHE A 17 51.39 7.18 8.65
N VAL A 18 51.69 8.47 8.88
CA VAL A 18 50.67 9.49 9.18
C VAL A 18 49.69 9.67 8.02
N ALA A 19 50.17 9.67 6.77
CA ALA A 19 49.31 9.75 5.59
C ALA A 19 48.39 8.53 5.49
N ALA A 20 48.91 7.31 5.73
CA ALA A 20 48.11 6.09 5.74
C ALA A 20 47.03 6.12 6.84
N MET A 21 47.39 6.54 8.06
CA MET A 21 46.43 6.72 9.17
C MET A 21 45.35 7.74 8.83
N TRP A 22 45.71 8.86 8.21
CA TRP A 22 44.74 9.86 7.77
C TRP A 22 43.78 9.32 6.71
N GLN A 23 44.28 8.55 5.74
CA GLN A 23 43.43 7.88 4.73
C GLN A 23 42.49 6.85 5.37
N LEU A 24 42.96 6.05 6.32
CA LEU A 24 42.12 5.11 7.06
C LEU A 24 40.99 5.82 7.82
N VAL A 25 41.30 6.92 8.51
CA VAL A 25 40.28 7.74 9.20
C VAL A 25 39.29 8.33 8.21
N ARG A 26 39.76 8.82 7.05
CA ARG A 26 38.91 9.36 5.99
C ARG A 26 37.95 8.30 5.43
N VAL A 27 38.46 7.11 5.08
CA VAL A 27 37.67 5.99 4.57
C VAL A 27 36.68 5.49 5.63
N SER A 28 37.09 5.37 6.90
CA SER A 28 36.21 4.97 8.00
C SER A 28 35.06 5.97 8.20
N ARG A 29 35.34 7.27 8.18
CA ARG A 29 34.30 8.32 8.26
C ARG A 29 33.35 8.29 7.06
N GLN A 30 33.88 8.05 5.86
CA GLN A 30 33.08 7.94 4.65
C GLN A 30 32.21 6.67 4.66
N PHE A 31 32.74 5.54 5.14
CA PHE A 31 31.98 4.31 5.29
C PHE A 31 30.85 4.47 6.31
N LYS A 32 31.17 5.04 7.49
CA LYS A 32 30.18 5.28 8.55
C LYS A 32 29.03 6.16 8.06
N SER A 33 29.33 7.25 7.35
CA SER A 33 28.29 8.16 6.86
C SER A 33 27.49 7.60 5.69
N ARG A 34 28.10 6.78 4.82
CA ARG A 34 27.42 6.20 3.64
C ARG A 34 26.68 4.90 3.90
N PHE A 35 27.08 4.11 4.90
CA PHE A 35 26.53 2.78 5.15
C PHE A 35 25.95 2.64 6.55
N THR A 36 26.77 2.85 7.58
CA THR A 36 26.36 2.57 8.96
C THR A 36 25.15 3.41 9.37
N VAL A 37 25.19 4.73 9.17
CA VAL A 37 24.11 5.63 9.58
C VAL A 37 22.78 5.34 8.85
N PRO A 38 22.74 5.17 7.52
CA PRO A 38 21.51 4.77 6.83
C PRO A 38 20.96 3.41 7.25
N VAL A 39 21.82 2.41 7.46
CA VAL A 39 21.39 1.07 7.90
C VAL A 39 20.83 1.13 9.32
N GLU A 40 21.49 1.82 10.24
CA GLU A 40 20.97 2.06 11.60
C GLU A 40 19.61 2.77 11.57
N ALA A 41 19.44 3.76 10.68
CA ALA A 41 18.17 4.45 10.51
C ALA A 41 17.07 3.49 10.02
N LEU A 42 17.36 2.63 9.05
CA LEU A 42 16.41 1.62 8.56
C LEU A 42 16.04 0.61 9.66
N ILE A 43 17.03 0.08 10.40
CA ILE A 43 16.80 -0.86 11.52
C ILE A 43 15.90 -0.19 12.56
N LYS A 44 16.17 1.07 12.91
CA LYS A 44 15.35 1.82 13.86
C LYS A 44 13.92 1.98 13.38
N VAL A 45 13.70 2.25 12.11
CA VAL A 45 12.37 2.40 11.51
C VAL A 45 11.60 1.09 11.52
N VAL A 46 12.24 -0.04 11.21
CA VAL A 46 11.61 -1.36 11.28
C VAL A 46 11.26 -1.72 12.73
N SER A 47 12.22 -1.57 13.65
CA SER A 47 12.04 -1.92 15.07
C SER A 47 10.95 -1.07 15.75
N ARG A 48 10.90 0.24 15.43
CA ARG A 48 9.84 1.12 15.94
C ARG A 48 8.51 0.87 15.26
N GLY A 49 8.54 0.53 13.97
CA GLY A 49 7.34 0.25 13.17
C GLY A 49 6.48 -0.84 13.79
N GLU A 50 7.09 -1.92 14.29
CA GLU A 50 6.36 -2.97 15.01
C GLU A 50 5.69 -2.44 16.29
N ALA A 51 6.40 -1.62 17.08
CA ALA A 51 5.88 -1.08 18.33
C ALA A 51 4.80 0.02 18.13
N CYS A 52 4.89 0.83 17.08
CA CYS A 52 3.95 1.93 16.81
C CYS A 52 2.90 1.62 15.74
N GLY A 53 2.89 0.40 15.17
CA GLY A 53 2.02 0.05 14.06
C GLY A 53 2.33 0.85 12.79
N TYR A 54 3.61 1.13 12.53
CA TYR A 54 4.12 1.80 11.33
C TYR A 54 3.60 3.22 11.09
N SER A 55 3.23 3.95 12.15
CA SER A 55 2.63 5.29 12.07
C SER A 55 3.61 6.43 11.76
N GLU A 56 4.90 6.20 11.81
CA GLU A 56 5.93 7.21 11.52
C GLU A 56 6.43 7.10 10.09
N ASP A 57 6.79 8.21 9.44
CA ASP A 57 7.33 8.21 8.07
C ASP A 57 8.72 7.56 7.99
N VAL A 58 9.03 6.90 6.86
CA VAL A 58 10.39 6.39 6.63
C VAL A 58 11.27 7.61 6.32
N PRO A 59 12.39 7.81 7.02
CA PRO A 59 13.33 8.89 6.72
C PRO A 59 13.75 8.82 5.26
N THR A 60 13.56 9.91 4.52
CA THR A 60 14.14 10.03 3.18
C THR A 60 15.65 10.19 3.33
N LEU A 61 16.39 9.16 2.96
CA LEU A 61 17.85 9.20 2.94
C LEU A 61 18.30 10.11 1.79
N LYS A 62 18.48 11.41 2.08
CA LYS A 62 18.88 12.44 1.10
C LYS A 62 20.38 12.41 0.72
N PHE A 63 21.15 11.43 1.18
CA PHE A 63 22.61 11.41 1.01
C PHE A 63 23.03 10.64 -0.25
N ALA A 64 24.26 10.89 -0.74
CA ALA A 64 24.93 10.09 -1.77
C ALA A 64 25.27 8.69 -1.24
N VAL A 65 24.23 7.90 -1.04
CA VAL A 65 24.26 6.52 -0.57
C VAL A 65 24.72 5.63 -1.73
N ALA A 66 25.37 4.51 -1.42
CA ALA A 66 25.69 3.51 -2.44
C ALA A 66 24.40 3.08 -3.17
N ARG A 67 24.48 2.90 -4.49
CA ARG A 67 23.35 2.54 -5.35
C ARG A 67 22.50 1.39 -4.77
N GLU A 68 23.17 0.35 -4.29
CA GLU A 68 22.53 -0.83 -3.69
C GLU A 68 21.68 -0.49 -2.46
N LEU A 69 22.18 0.36 -1.56
CA LEU A 69 21.43 0.76 -0.38
C LEU A 69 20.27 1.72 -0.74
N GLY A 70 20.39 2.45 -1.84
CA GLY A 70 19.27 3.16 -2.46
C GLY A 70 18.16 2.21 -2.90
N VAL A 71 18.50 1.12 -3.59
CA VAL A 71 17.54 0.07 -4.00
C VAL A 71 16.90 -0.62 -2.79
N VAL A 72 17.69 -0.95 -1.77
CA VAL A 72 17.16 -1.51 -0.52
C VAL A 72 16.19 -0.53 0.15
N SER A 73 16.56 0.74 0.28
CA SER A 73 15.69 1.77 0.86
C SER A 73 14.41 1.97 0.05
N SER A 74 14.46 1.93 -1.28
CA SER A 74 13.24 2.04 -2.11
C SER A 74 12.33 0.83 -1.94
N ASN A 75 12.91 -0.37 -1.85
CA ASN A 75 12.13 -1.59 -1.59
C ASN A 75 11.49 -1.57 -0.19
N PHE A 76 12.20 -1.06 0.82
CA PHE A 76 11.62 -0.82 2.14
C PHE A 76 10.47 0.19 2.08
N GLN A 77 10.63 1.31 1.38
CA GLN A 77 9.53 2.28 1.22
C GLN A 77 8.29 1.64 0.60
N ARG A 78 8.44 0.80 -0.43
CA ARG A 78 7.35 0.03 -1.05
C ARG A 78 6.69 -0.93 -0.05
N LEU A 79 7.46 -1.66 0.74
CA LEU A 79 6.92 -2.53 1.79
C LEU A 79 6.10 -1.72 2.82
N PHE A 80 6.61 -0.57 3.26
CA PHE A 80 5.93 0.29 4.21
C PHE A 80 4.64 0.90 3.66
N VAL A 81 4.60 1.22 2.36
CA VAL A 81 3.35 1.62 1.68
C VAL A 81 2.29 0.52 1.84
N GLY A 82 2.66 -0.74 1.62
CA GLY A 82 1.76 -1.88 1.84
C GLY A 82 1.29 -2.02 3.29
N LEU A 83 2.18 -1.82 4.27
CA LEU A 83 1.87 -1.93 5.71
C LEU A 83 1.00 -0.79 6.25
N ARG A 84 1.10 0.40 5.64
CA ARG A 84 0.39 1.61 6.09
C ARG A 84 -0.93 1.83 5.37
N PHE A 85 -1.13 1.16 4.25
CA PHE A 85 -2.33 1.27 3.46
C PHE A 85 -3.56 0.84 4.31
N GLY A 86 -4.51 1.76 4.48
CA GLY A 86 -5.70 1.56 5.34
C GLY A 86 -5.46 1.78 6.84
N ASN A 87 -4.27 2.23 7.26
CA ASN A 87 -3.98 2.49 8.66
C ASN A 87 -4.34 3.93 9.06
N ALA A 88 -5.52 4.10 9.68
CA ALA A 88 -6.00 5.40 10.13
C ALA A 88 -5.04 6.11 11.11
N ARG A 89 -4.29 5.36 11.93
CA ARG A 89 -3.32 5.94 12.88
C ARG A 89 -2.14 6.60 12.16
N TYR A 90 -1.71 6.04 11.03
CA TYR A 90 -0.61 6.59 10.25
C TYR A 90 -0.96 7.94 9.59
N HIS A 91 -2.20 8.11 9.14
CA HIS A 91 -2.63 9.36 8.52
C HIS A 91 -3.02 10.42 9.54
N GLY A 92 -3.45 10.04 10.76
CA GLY A 92 -3.79 10.99 11.82
C GLY A 92 -4.89 11.98 11.43
N GLY A 93 -5.77 11.59 10.50
CA GLY A 93 -6.81 12.46 9.92
C GLY A 93 -6.34 13.32 8.73
N ASP A 94 -5.05 13.34 8.39
CA ASP A 94 -4.55 14.02 7.19
C ASP A 94 -5.00 13.28 5.92
N LYS A 95 -6.01 13.84 5.27
CA LYS A 95 -6.63 13.28 4.07
C LYS A 95 -5.73 13.30 2.84
N LEU A 96 -4.78 14.25 2.76
CA LEU A 96 -3.84 14.25 1.65
C LEU A 96 -2.77 13.18 1.85
N LYS A 97 -2.30 13.00 3.08
CA LYS A 97 -1.40 11.89 3.43
C LYS A 97 -2.04 10.52 3.17
N GLU A 98 -3.33 10.38 3.50
CA GLU A 98 -4.14 9.19 3.18
C GLU A 98 -4.20 8.96 1.67
N LEU A 99 -4.57 9.97 0.88
CA LEU A 99 -4.63 9.87 -0.58
C LEU A 99 -3.27 9.49 -1.20
N THR A 100 -2.18 10.11 -0.75
CA THR A 100 -0.82 9.78 -1.23
C THR A 100 -0.46 8.32 -0.92
N ALA A 101 -0.81 7.81 0.26
CA ALA A 101 -0.56 6.43 0.62
C ALA A 101 -1.40 5.45 -0.22
N LEU A 102 -2.67 5.76 -0.47
CA LEU A 102 -3.54 4.96 -1.33
C LEU A 102 -3.02 4.88 -2.77
N ARG A 103 -2.52 5.99 -3.32
CA ARG A 103 -1.91 6.02 -4.66
C ARG A 103 -0.62 5.21 -4.74
N GLY A 104 0.29 5.39 -3.79
CA GLY A 104 1.52 4.61 -3.75
C GLY A 104 1.25 3.11 -3.63
N ALA A 105 0.21 2.73 -2.86
CA ALA A 105 -0.19 1.32 -2.74
C ALA A 105 -0.75 0.80 -4.07
N ARG A 106 -1.62 1.56 -4.74
CA ARG A 106 -2.15 1.21 -6.05
C ARG A 106 -1.03 1.00 -7.08
N GLU A 107 -0.09 1.95 -7.18
CA GLU A 107 1.06 1.86 -8.09
C GLU A 107 1.89 0.60 -7.81
N LEU A 108 2.17 0.29 -6.54
CA LEU A 108 2.88 -0.93 -6.18
C LEU A 108 2.13 -2.22 -6.57
N MET A 109 0.81 -2.26 -6.39
CA MET A 109 0.00 -3.42 -6.77
C MET A 109 -0.08 -3.57 -8.30
N GLU A 110 -0.05 -2.46 -9.04
CA GLU A 110 0.02 -2.44 -10.50
C GLU A 110 1.36 -2.99 -10.99
N GLU A 111 2.47 -2.46 -10.47
CA GLU A 111 3.82 -2.92 -10.83
C GLU A 111 4.06 -4.41 -10.54
N THR A 112 3.49 -4.92 -9.44
CA THR A 112 3.65 -6.32 -9.02
C THR A 112 2.64 -7.26 -9.66
N GLY A 113 1.65 -6.74 -10.40
CA GLY A 113 0.56 -7.54 -10.94
C GLY A 113 -0.34 -8.18 -9.87
N ASN A 114 -0.34 -7.68 -8.63
CA ASN A 114 -1.09 -8.25 -7.53
C ASN A 114 -2.58 -7.89 -7.65
N LYS A 115 -3.34 -8.75 -8.34
CA LYS A 115 -4.80 -8.57 -8.56
C LYS A 115 -5.58 -8.39 -7.27
N ARG A 116 -5.30 -9.18 -6.23
CA ARG A 116 -6.00 -9.06 -4.94
C ARG A 116 -5.74 -7.71 -4.29
N GLY A 117 -4.47 -7.32 -4.20
CA GLY A 117 -4.05 -6.04 -3.65
C GLY A 117 -4.64 -4.85 -4.42
N MET A 118 -4.71 -4.95 -5.74
CA MET A 118 -5.37 -3.95 -6.60
C MET A 118 -6.85 -3.77 -6.22
N GLY A 119 -7.57 -4.87 -6.00
CA GLY A 119 -8.96 -4.83 -5.52
C GLY A 119 -9.14 -4.09 -4.20
N VAL A 120 -8.21 -4.28 -3.25
CA VAL A 120 -8.26 -3.54 -1.97
C VAL A 120 -7.95 -2.06 -2.20
N CYS A 121 -6.97 -1.73 -3.03
CA CYS A 121 -6.62 -0.35 -3.40
C CYS A 121 -7.81 0.40 -4.01
N LEU A 122 -8.49 -0.23 -4.98
CA LEU A 122 -9.68 0.34 -5.62
C LEU A 122 -10.82 0.55 -4.62
N SER A 123 -11.07 -0.43 -3.74
CA SER A 123 -12.12 -0.30 -2.72
C SER A 123 -11.83 0.84 -1.75
N ASN A 124 -10.60 0.95 -1.25
CA ASN A 124 -10.22 2.01 -0.33
C ASN A 124 -10.22 3.39 -0.99
N LEU A 125 -9.74 3.51 -2.24
CA LEU A 125 -9.82 4.76 -3.01
C LEU A 125 -11.27 5.19 -3.26
N GLY A 126 -12.15 4.26 -3.61
CA GLY A 126 -13.57 4.56 -3.84
C GLY A 126 -14.27 5.03 -2.56
N ASN A 127 -14.04 4.35 -1.44
CA ASN A 127 -14.54 4.77 -0.13
C ASN A 127 -13.97 6.14 0.29
N PHE A 128 -12.67 6.38 0.07
CA PHE A 128 -12.02 7.65 0.33
C PHE A 128 -12.63 8.78 -0.49
N SER A 129 -12.83 8.56 -1.79
CA SER A 129 -13.43 9.53 -2.71
C SER A 129 -14.85 9.91 -2.28
N ARG A 130 -15.68 8.91 -1.95
CA ARG A 130 -17.03 9.11 -1.43
C ARG A 130 -17.02 9.94 -0.13
N ALA A 131 -16.23 9.53 0.85
CA ALA A 131 -16.15 10.19 2.16
C ALA A 131 -15.64 11.64 2.06
N ASN A 132 -14.86 11.97 1.01
CA ASN A 132 -14.26 13.29 0.82
C ASN A 132 -14.88 14.07 -0.35
N ALA A 133 -16.02 13.65 -0.89
CA ALA A 133 -16.64 14.28 -2.07
C ALA A 133 -16.92 15.79 -1.89
N LYS A 134 -17.16 16.22 -0.64
CA LYS A 134 -17.42 17.62 -0.23
C LYS A 134 -16.16 18.38 0.21
N ASN A 135 -15.01 17.72 0.37
CA ASN A 135 -13.76 18.35 0.78
C ASN A 135 -13.06 18.94 -0.45
N ALA A 136 -13.26 20.24 -0.69
CA ALA A 136 -12.72 20.93 -1.87
C ALA A 136 -11.19 20.78 -2.04
N LYS A 137 -10.43 20.81 -0.94
CA LYS A 137 -8.97 20.65 -0.96
C LYS A 137 -8.59 19.26 -1.47
N VAL A 138 -9.21 18.21 -0.95
CA VAL A 138 -8.98 16.83 -1.39
C VAL A 138 -9.46 16.64 -2.83
N ARG A 139 -10.64 17.14 -3.16
CA ARG A 139 -11.23 17.03 -4.49
C ARG A 139 -10.36 17.67 -5.58
N ALA A 140 -9.72 18.81 -5.28
CA ALA A 140 -8.77 19.45 -6.18
C ALA A 140 -7.51 18.59 -6.43
N GLN A 141 -7.16 17.71 -5.49
CA GLN A 141 -6.00 16.82 -5.61
C GLN A 141 -6.34 15.48 -6.27
N LEU A 142 -7.61 15.06 -6.32
CA LEU A 142 -8.03 13.83 -6.97
C LEU A 142 -7.88 13.92 -8.50
N MET A 143 -7.33 12.86 -9.09
CA MET A 143 -7.36 12.63 -10.54
C MET A 143 -8.80 12.37 -10.99
N GLU A 144 -9.10 12.60 -12.27
CA GLU A 144 -10.47 12.46 -12.78
C GLU A 144 -11.06 11.07 -12.51
N GLU A 145 -10.28 10.02 -12.77
CA GLU A 145 -10.65 8.63 -12.49
C GLU A 145 -10.88 8.33 -11.00
N GLU A 146 -10.30 9.12 -10.09
CA GLU A 146 -10.46 8.91 -8.64
C GLU A 146 -11.66 9.66 -8.07
N ARG A 147 -12.21 10.62 -8.82
CA ARG A 147 -13.40 11.38 -8.41
C ARG A 147 -14.68 10.55 -8.54
N ASP A 148 -14.66 9.55 -9.41
CA ASP A 148 -15.78 8.62 -9.61
C ASP A 148 -15.67 7.43 -8.63
N ALA A 149 -16.20 7.63 -7.43
CA ALA A 149 -16.26 6.59 -6.41
C ALA A 149 -17.03 5.34 -6.88
N VAL A 150 -18.08 5.51 -7.71
CA VAL A 150 -18.89 4.41 -8.23
C VAL A 150 -18.08 3.57 -9.21
N ALA A 151 -17.33 4.19 -10.12
CA ALA A 151 -16.45 3.48 -11.04
C ALA A 151 -15.35 2.69 -10.31
N LEU A 152 -14.71 3.30 -9.30
CA LEU A 152 -13.67 2.63 -8.50
C LEU A 152 -14.23 1.40 -7.76
N LEU A 153 -15.38 1.55 -7.10
CA LEU A 153 -16.00 0.45 -6.34
C LEU A 153 -16.57 -0.64 -7.25
N THR A 154 -17.09 -0.27 -8.43
CA THR A 154 -17.49 -1.24 -9.47
C THR A 154 -16.31 -2.10 -9.89
N ARG A 155 -15.15 -1.49 -10.20
CA ARG A 155 -13.92 -2.22 -10.53
C ARG A 155 -13.44 -3.10 -9.37
N ALA A 156 -13.59 -2.63 -8.13
CA ALA A 156 -13.24 -3.41 -6.95
C ALA A 156 -14.14 -4.65 -6.77
N VAL A 157 -15.46 -4.52 -7.01
CA VAL A 157 -16.41 -5.65 -6.97
C VAL A 157 -16.07 -6.65 -8.08
N ALA A 158 -15.92 -6.20 -9.33
CA ALA A 158 -15.59 -7.07 -10.45
C ALA A 158 -14.30 -7.87 -10.19
N ASN A 159 -13.25 -7.21 -9.66
CA ASN A 159 -12.01 -7.88 -9.27
C ASN A 159 -12.21 -8.92 -8.15
N ALA A 160 -13.00 -8.63 -7.11
CA ALA A 160 -13.27 -9.61 -6.06
C ALA A 160 -14.06 -10.81 -6.59
N SER A 161 -15.07 -10.55 -7.42
CA SER A 161 -15.90 -11.59 -8.04
C SER A 161 -15.08 -12.49 -8.97
N GLU A 162 -14.18 -11.92 -9.78
CA GLU A 162 -13.26 -12.70 -10.62
C GLU A 162 -12.37 -13.63 -9.78
N LEU A 163 -11.80 -13.11 -8.68
CA LEU A 163 -10.89 -13.87 -7.82
C LEU A 163 -11.61 -14.92 -6.96
N ALA A 164 -12.86 -14.66 -6.56
CA ALA A 164 -13.64 -15.56 -5.72
C ALA A 164 -14.35 -16.65 -6.55
N PHE A 165 -14.86 -16.31 -7.72
CA PHE A 165 -15.82 -17.13 -8.46
C PHE A 165 -15.45 -17.33 -9.95
N GLY A 166 -14.36 -16.73 -10.42
CA GLY A 166 -13.92 -16.80 -11.81
C GLY A 166 -14.51 -15.71 -12.71
N PRO A 167 -14.06 -15.62 -13.98
CA PRO A 167 -14.37 -14.52 -14.88
C PRO A 167 -15.86 -14.41 -15.24
N ALA A 168 -16.61 -15.52 -15.20
CA ALA A 168 -18.05 -15.53 -15.47
C ALA A 168 -18.86 -14.72 -14.45
N ALA A 169 -18.38 -14.61 -13.21
CA ALA A 169 -19.04 -13.80 -12.18
C ALA A 169 -18.71 -12.31 -12.28
N ALA A 170 -17.60 -11.96 -12.93
CA ALA A 170 -17.14 -10.58 -13.13
C ALA A 170 -17.75 -9.93 -14.38
N ALA A 171 -18.23 -10.72 -15.35
CA ALA A 171 -18.72 -10.24 -16.63
C ALA A 171 -20.25 -10.14 -16.65
N ASP A 172 -20.78 -8.97 -16.33
CA ASP A 172 -22.10 -8.54 -16.82
C ASP A 172 -22.05 -7.06 -17.18
N GLY A 173 -22.55 -6.71 -18.37
CA GLY A 173 -22.31 -5.43 -19.05
C GLY A 173 -22.65 -4.17 -18.24
N ALA A 174 -23.82 -3.58 -18.49
CA ALA A 174 -24.18 -2.25 -17.95
C ALA A 174 -24.32 -2.16 -16.42
N SER A 175 -24.38 -3.32 -15.73
CA SER A 175 -24.49 -3.49 -14.28
C SER A 175 -23.14 -3.78 -13.59
N GLY A 176 -22.13 -4.25 -14.33
CA GLY A 176 -20.78 -4.54 -13.84
C GLY A 176 -20.58 -5.87 -13.13
N PHE A 177 -21.63 -6.66 -12.84
CA PHE A 177 -21.53 -7.98 -12.20
C PHE A 177 -22.84 -8.80 -12.28
N ASN A 178 -22.72 -10.14 -12.27
CA ASN A 178 -23.86 -11.06 -12.26
C ASN A 178 -24.25 -11.43 -10.81
N ALA A 179 -25.27 -10.76 -10.28
CA ALA A 179 -25.72 -10.93 -8.89
C ALA A 179 -26.12 -12.38 -8.55
N GLU A 180 -26.83 -13.07 -9.44
CA GLU A 180 -27.28 -14.44 -9.20
C GLU A 180 -26.10 -15.42 -9.21
N ALA A 181 -25.15 -15.26 -10.13
CA ALA A 181 -23.94 -16.06 -10.15
C ALA A 181 -23.12 -15.88 -8.85
N ILE A 182 -22.99 -14.64 -8.37
CA ILE A 182 -22.30 -14.34 -7.12
C ILE A 182 -22.98 -15.02 -5.93
N VAL A 183 -24.31 -14.94 -5.82
CA VAL A 183 -25.06 -15.56 -4.71
C VAL A 183 -24.96 -17.09 -4.76
N GLU A 184 -25.09 -17.69 -5.94
CA GLU A 184 -24.99 -19.13 -6.11
C GLU A 184 -23.59 -19.65 -5.71
N CYS A 185 -22.54 -18.98 -6.19
CA CYS A 185 -21.15 -19.32 -5.85
C CYS A 185 -20.79 -19.00 -4.39
N SER A 186 -21.61 -18.23 -3.67
CA SER A 186 -21.41 -17.93 -2.25
C SER A 186 -21.96 -19.00 -1.30
N LYS A 187 -22.71 -19.99 -1.81
CA LYS A 187 -23.25 -21.07 -0.98
C LYS A 187 -22.13 -21.94 -0.38
N PRO A 188 -22.33 -22.50 0.82
CA PRO A 188 -21.36 -23.40 1.43
C PRO A 188 -21.00 -24.57 0.50
N GLY A 189 -19.71 -24.80 0.30
CA GLY A 189 -19.20 -25.86 -0.57
C GLY A 189 -18.94 -25.47 -2.03
N ALA A 190 -19.37 -24.27 -2.47
CA ALA A 190 -19.08 -23.77 -3.82
C ALA A 190 -17.73 -23.05 -3.94
N VAL A 191 -17.13 -22.62 -2.83
CA VAL A 191 -15.85 -21.91 -2.83
C VAL A 191 -14.70 -22.89 -3.05
N SER A 192 -13.87 -22.63 -4.06
CA SER A 192 -12.67 -23.43 -4.31
C SER A 192 -11.75 -23.38 -3.09
N ALA A 193 -11.29 -24.55 -2.65
CA ALA A 193 -10.27 -24.64 -1.61
C ALA A 193 -8.99 -23.95 -2.12
N GLY A 194 -8.73 -22.73 -1.64
CA GLY A 194 -7.60 -21.90 -2.08
C GLY A 194 -7.97 -20.54 -2.70
N ALA A 195 -9.25 -20.16 -2.76
CA ALA A 195 -9.63 -18.83 -3.21
C ALA A 195 -8.96 -17.73 -2.35
N GLU A 196 -8.21 -16.83 -2.98
CA GLU A 196 -7.52 -15.73 -2.28
C GLU A 196 -8.50 -14.68 -1.73
N VAL A 197 -9.72 -14.63 -2.28
CA VAL A 197 -10.79 -13.70 -1.93
C VAL A 197 -12.03 -14.50 -1.56
N THR A 198 -12.64 -14.17 -0.42
CA THR A 198 -13.85 -14.83 0.07
C THR A 198 -15.11 -14.16 -0.48
N ALA A 199 -16.22 -14.91 -0.52
CA ALA A 199 -17.54 -14.34 -0.80
C ALA A 199 -17.90 -13.18 0.15
N ASP A 200 -17.49 -13.26 1.43
CA ASP A 200 -17.63 -12.14 2.39
C ASP A 200 -16.96 -10.86 1.90
N THR A 201 -15.77 -10.96 1.27
CA THR A 201 -15.07 -9.81 0.70
C THR A 201 -15.84 -9.20 -0.47
N VAL A 202 -16.48 -10.03 -1.30
CA VAL A 202 -17.37 -9.56 -2.39
C VAL A 202 -18.57 -8.81 -1.80
N GLY A 203 -19.21 -9.37 -0.77
CA GLY A 203 -20.32 -8.74 -0.05
C GLY A 203 -19.96 -7.37 0.54
N GLN A 204 -18.79 -7.26 1.18
CA GLN A 204 -18.28 -5.99 1.71
C GLN A 204 -18.10 -4.92 0.62
N ARG A 205 -17.51 -5.30 -0.52
CA ARG A 205 -17.31 -4.37 -1.65
C ARG A 205 -18.64 -3.95 -2.30
N LEU A 206 -19.60 -4.88 -2.43
CA LEU A 206 -20.95 -4.59 -2.92
C LEU A 206 -21.69 -3.60 -2.01
N PHE A 207 -21.56 -3.75 -0.69
CA PHE A 207 -22.12 -2.79 0.26
C PHE A 207 -21.51 -1.39 0.09
N GLY A 208 -20.18 -1.31 -0.05
CA GLY A 208 -19.49 -0.06 -0.36
C GLY A 208 -19.99 0.59 -1.66
N LEU A 209 -20.16 -0.21 -2.71
CA LEU A 209 -20.71 0.23 -4.00
C LEU A 209 -22.15 0.74 -3.87
N ALA A 210 -23.02 0.02 -3.14
CA ALA A 210 -24.41 0.42 -2.93
C ALA A 210 -24.51 1.81 -2.29
N LEU A 211 -23.69 2.08 -1.28
CA LEU A 211 -23.61 3.38 -0.63
C LEU A 211 -23.09 4.47 -1.57
N ALA A 212 -22.08 4.19 -2.40
CA ALA A 212 -21.59 5.16 -3.38
C ALA A 212 -22.63 5.48 -4.46
N GLN A 213 -23.37 4.47 -4.92
CA GLN A 213 -24.49 4.65 -5.86
C GLN A 213 -25.62 5.47 -5.24
N HIS A 214 -25.93 5.24 -3.95
CA HIS A 214 -26.91 6.04 -3.22
C HIS A 214 -26.51 7.51 -3.16
N ASP A 215 -25.26 7.80 -2.79
CA ASP A 215 -24.71 9.17 -2.73
C ASP A 215 -24.72 9.86 -4.12
N ALA A 216 -24.58 9.08 -5.19
CA ALA A 216 -24.66 9.55 -6.57
C ALA A 216 -26.10 9.70 -7.11
N GLY A 217 -27.13 9.42 -6.30
CA GLY A 217 -28.55 9.49 -6.72
C GLY A 217 -29.02 8.31 -7.57
N MET A 218 -28.24 7.24 -7.67
CA MET A 218 -28.54 6.03 -8.46
C MET A 218 -29.36 5.02 -7.64
N ALA A 219 -30.52 5.43 -7.12
CA ALA A 219 -31.29 4.67 -6.12
C ALA A 219 -31.58 3.22 -6.52
N GLN A 220 -31.99 2.97 -7.78
CA GLN A 220 -32.28 1.62 -8.27
C GLN A 220 -31.04 0.71 -8.32
N GLN A 221 -29.88 1.26 -8.70
CA GLN A 221 -28.63 0.50 -8.72
C GLN A 221 -28.16 0.22 -7.28
N ALA A 222 -28.26 1.22 -6.40
CA ALA A 222 -27.91 1.09 -4.99
C ALA A 222 -28.69 -0.03 -4.30
N LEU A 223 -30.01 -0.10 -4.52
CA LEU A 223 -30.86 -1.16 -3.98
C LEU A 223 -30.46 -2.55 -4.48
N ARG A 224 -30.15 -2.69 -5.77
CA ARG A 224 -29.69 -3.98 -6.33
C ARG A 224 -28.36 -4.43 -5.74
N SER A 225 -27.40 -3.52 -5.64
CA SER A 225 -26.08 -3.81 -5.05
C SER A 225 -26.22 -4.18 -3.57
N LEU A 226 -27.09 -3.49 -2.83
CA LEU A 226 -27.38 -3.78 -1.42
C LEU A 226 -28.06 -5.14 -1.23
N ASP A 227 -29.10 -5.43 -2.02
CA ASP A 227 -29.77 -6.73 -1.99
C ASP A 227 -28.79 -7.87 -2.25
N THR A 228 -27.94 -7.72 -3.26
CA THR A 228 -26.90 -8.70 -3.58
C THR A 228 -25.92 -8.88 -2.42
N ALA A 229 -25.46 -7.78 -1.80
CA ALA A 229 -24.57 -7.84 -0.63
C ALA A 229 -25.23 -8.60 0.54
N LEU A 230 -26.50 -8.31 0.84
CA LEU A 230 -27.26 -8.98 1.91
C LEU A 230 -27.43 -10.46 1.64
N ARG A 231 -27.76 -10.85 0.40
CA ARG A 231 -27.88 -12.25 0.00
C ARG A 231 -26.56 -13.01 0.12
N VAL A 232 -25.44 -12.39 -0.24
CA VAL A 232 -24.09 -12.97 -0.06
C VAL A 232 -23.76 -13.18 1.42
N HIS A 233 -24.00 -12.19 2.28
CA HIS A 233 -23.76 -12.34 3.73
C HIS A 233 -24.71 -13.36 4.37
N ALA A 234 -25.96 -13.45 3.91
CA ALA A 234 -26.91 -14.48 4.34
C ALA A 234 -26.43 -15.89 3.95
N ALA A 235 -25.97 -16.08 2.72
CA ALA A 235 -25.47 -17.36 2.23
C ALA A 235 -24.20 -17.84 2.96
N THR A 236 -23.32 -16.90 3.32
CA THR A 236 -22.04 -17.19 4.00
C THR A 236 -22.15 -17.23 5.52
N GLY A 237 -23.26 -16.74 6.10
CA GLY A 237 -23.40 -16.54 7.55
C GLY A 237 -22.53 -15.42 8.12
N ALA A 238 -21.89 -14.60 7.28
CA ALA A 238 -20.88 -13.60 7.68
C ALA A 238 -21.49 -12.26 8.14
N TRP A 239 -22.55 -12.29 8.94
CA TRP A 239 -23.28 -11.09 9.39
C TRP A 239 -22.41 -10.13 10.22
N ALA A 240 -21.44 -10.65 10.97
CA ALA A 240 -20.52 -9.83 11.75
C ALA A 240 -19.69 -8.88 10.88
N SER A 241 -19.40 -9.26 9.62
CA SER A 241 -18.70 -8.40 8.67
C SER A 241 -19.54 -7.23 8.21
N LEU A 242 -20.82 -7.47 7.92
CA LEU A 242 -21.78 -6.43 7.58
C LEU A 242 -21.98 -5.44 8.73
N ALA A 243 -22.12 -5.94 9.96
CA ALA A 243 -22.32 -5.11 11.15
C ALA A 243 -21.15 -4.14 11.43
N ARG A 244 -19.92 -4.47 11.02
CA ARG A 244 -18.75 -3.58 11.16
C ARG A 244 -18.74 -2.43 10.15
N MET A 245 -19.55 -2.51 9.08
CA MET A 245 -19.61 -1.49 8.03
C MET A 245 -20.75 -0.49 8.20
N ALA A 246 -21.76 -0.82 9.02
CA ALA A 246 -22.88 0.05 9.37
C ALA A 246 -22.48 1.00 10.52
#